data_AF-A0A0D8XMF0-F1
#
_entry.id   AF-A0A0D8XMF0-F1
#
_cell.length_a   1.000
_cell.length_b   1.000
_cell.length_c   1.000
_cell.angle_alpha   90.00
_cell.angle_beta   90.00
_cell.angle_gamma   90.00
#
_symmetry.space_group_name_H-M   'P 1'
#
loop_
_entity.id
_entity.type
_entity.pdbx_description
1 polymer ?
#
loop_
_entity_poly.entity_id
_entity_poly.type
_entity_poly.pdbx_seq_one_letter_code
_entity_poly.pdbx_strand_id
1 'polypeptide(L)'
;MTDDNVDVKVLFFGKARELMGCNEATARLPRVIAYDTLKDMIFGELFKPLNAISSTCVLAIDHKYANNKEIVNLYQRSEVAVIPPLSGG
;
A
#
# COMPACT_ATOMS: atom_id res chain seq x y z
N MET A 1 18.74 -17.67 -3.80
CA MET A 1 17.61 -17.19 -2.97
C MET A 1 17.57 -15.69 -3.18
N THR A 2 16.84 -15.22 -4.18
CA THR A 2 16.82 -13.79 -4.52
C THR A 2 15.78 -13.13 -3.61
N ASP A 3 16.26 -12.47 -2.56
CA ASP A 3 15.56 -11.41 -1.84
C ASP A 3 15.39 -10.25 -2.82
N ASP A 4 14.46 -10.38 -3.77
CA ASP A 4 14.18 -9.34 -4.77
C ASP A 4 13.21 -8.34 -4.14
N ASN A 5 13.64 -7.75 -3.02
CA ASN A 5 12.90 -6.68 -2.38
C ASN A 5 13.24 -5.37 -3.07
N VAL A 6 12.21 -4.66 -3.51
CA VAL A 6 12.30 -3.37 -4.18
C VAL A 6 11.87 -2.26 -3.24
N ASP A 7 12.52 -1.11 -3.41
CA ASP A 7 12.14 0.13 -2.75
C ASP A 7 10.99 0.78 -3.51
N VAL A 8 9.85 0.95 -2.83
CA VAL A 8 8.63 1.51 -3.39
C VAL A 8 8.18 2.72 -2.60
N LYS A 9 7.42 3.58 -3.26
CA LYS A 9 6.85 4.78 -2.67
C LYS A 9 5.42 4.50 -2.26
N VAL A 10 5.11 4.66 -0.98
CA VAL A 10 3.75 4.52 -0.44
C VAL A 10 3.13 5.90 -0.32
N LEU A 11 1.99 6.11 -0.96
CA LEU A 11 1.27 7.39 -0.96
C LEU A 11 0.06 7.31 -0.03
N PHE A 12 -0.12 8.32 0.82
CA PHE A 12 -1.22 8.38 1.78
C PHE A 12 -2.23 9.46 1.39
N PHE A 13 -3.50 9.07 1.29
CA PHE A 13 -4.60 9.96 0.95
C PHE A 13 -5.64 10.02 2.07
N GLY A 14 -6.36 11.15 2.16
CA GLY A 14 -7.46 11.36 3.11
C GLY A 14 -7.12 10.91 4.53
N LYS A 15 -7.89 9.95 5.05
CA LYS A 15 -7.71 9.45 6.41
C LYS A 15 -6.36 8.78 6.66
N ALA A 16 -5.78 8.13 5.64
CA ALA A 16 -4.45 7.53 5.76
C ALA A 16 -3.38 8.59 6.01
N ARG A 17 -3.47 9.74 5.34
CA ARG A 17 -2.56 10.88 5.50
C ARG A 17 -2.65 11.48 6.91
N GLU A 18 -3.88 11.61 7.43
CA GLU A 18 -4.10 12.08 8.81
C GLU A 18 -3.47 11.14 9.84
N LEU A 19 -3.63 9.82 9.67
CA LEU A 19 -3.09 8.82 10.58
C LEU A 19 -1.56 8.73 10.55
N MET A 20 -0.97 8.92 9.36
CA MET A 20 0.49 8.87 9.19
C MET A 20 1.18 10.20 9.49
N GLY A 21 0.47 11.32 9.41
CA GLY A 21 1.05 12.66 9.57
C GLY A 21 1.96 13.10 8.40
N CYS A 22 2.06 12.29 7.33
CA CYS A 22 2.84 12.58 6.14
C CYS A 22 2.08 12.18 4.87
N ASN A 23 2.52 12.70 3.72
CA ASN A 23 1.88 12.44 2.43
C ASN A 23 2.38 11.14 1.79
N GLU A 24 3.59 10.73 2.13
CA GLU A 24 4.29 9.61 1.52
C GLU A 24 5.31 9.02 2.49
N ALA A 25 5.65 7.76 2.26
CA ALA A 25 6.76 7.07 2.91
C ALA A 25 7.40 6.08 1.93
N THR A 26 8.66 5.75 2.18
CA THR A 26 9.36 4.71 1.42
C THR A 26 9.25 3.39 2.16
N ALA A 27 8.94 2.31 1.44
CA ALA A 27 8.86 0.96 2.00
C ALA A 27 9.61 -0.05 1.13
N ARG A 28 10.20 -1.04 1.77
CA ARG A 28 10.88 -2.16 1.09
C ARG A 28 9.95 -3.36 1.04
N LEU A 29 9.52 -3.73 -0.17
CA LEU A 29 8.52 -4.79 -0.39
C LEU A 29 9.03 -5.83 -1.39
N PRO A 30 8.56 -7.09 -1.32
CA PRO A 30 8.90 -8.10 -2.32
C PRO A 30 8.42 -7.69 -3.71
N ARG A 31 9.25 -7.89 -4.72
CA ARG A 31 8.91 -7.60 -6.11
C ARG A 31 7.66 -8.33 -6.58
N VAL A 32 7.47 -9.58 -6.17
CA VAL A 32 6.29 -10.36 -6.52
C VAL A 32 5.57 -10.73 -5.24
N ILE A 33 4.35 -10.23 -5.07
CA ILE A 33 3.59 -10.41 -3.84
C ILE A 33 2.09 -10.50 -4.13
N ALA A 34 1.40 -11.39 -3.43
CA ALA A 34 -0.06 -11.44 -3.49
C ALA A 34 -0.65 -10.17 -2.87
N TYR A 35 -1.67 -9.59 -3.49
CA TYR A 35 -2.29 -8.36 -3.00
C TYR A 35 -2.70 -8.43 -1.52
N ASP A 36 -3.26 -9.56 -1.08
CA ASP A 36 -3.69 -9.74 0.31
C ASP A 36 -2.50 -9.65 1.29
N THR A 37 -1.38 -10.28 0.95
CA THR A 37 -0.13 -10.20 1.73
C THR A 37 0.48 -8.80 1.68
N LEU A 38 0.43 -8.13 0.54
CA LEU A 38 0.87 -6.73 0.42
C LEU A 38 0.05 -5.82 1.33
N LYS A 39 -1.27 -6.03 1.35
CA LYS A 39 -2.20 -5.30 2.21
C LYS A 39 -1.87 -5.57 3.68
N ASP A 40 -1.74 -6.83 4.08
CA ASP A 40 -1.39 -7.19 5.46
C ASP A 40 -0.07 -6.57 5.91
N MET A 41 0.98 -6.61 5.07
CA MET A 41 2.25 -5.95 5.38
C MET A 41 2.13 -4.43 5.53
N ILE A 42 1.43 -3.77 4.61
CA ILE A 42 1.25 -2.32 4.64
C ILE A 42 0.49 -1.90 5.90
N PHE A 43 -0.65 -2.54 6.19
CA PHE A 43 -1.54 -2.12 7.27
C PHE A 43 -1.15 -2.70 8.64
N GLY A 44 -0.56 -3.89 8.68
CA GLY A 44 -0.26 -4.65 9.90
C GLY A 44 1.18 -4.51 10.40
N GLU A 45 2.15 -4.42 9.49
CA GLU A 45 3.58 -4.42 9.85
C GLU A 45 4.23 -3.05 9.69
N LEU A 46 4.15 -2.47 8.49
CA LEU A 46 4.88 -1.26 8.11
C LEU A 46 4.21 0.02 8.63
N PHE A 47 2.89 0.10 8.50
CA PHE A 47 2.12 1.30 8.84
C PHE A 47 0.96 0.97 9.77
N LYS A 48 1.29 0.47 10.98
CA LYS A 48 0.32 0.11 12.03
C LYS A 48 -0.81 1.11 12.28
N PRO A 49 -0.61 2.45 12.23
CA PRO A 49 -1.71 3.41 12.39
C PRO A 49 -2.82 3.23 11.35
N LEU A 50 -2.49 2.75 10.14
CA LEU A 50 -3.45 2.52 9.07
C LEU A 50 -4.34 1.30 9.31
N ASN A 51 -3.99 0.41 10.25
CA ASN A 51 -4.78 -0.79 10.54
C ASN A 51 -6.24 -0.44 10.89
N ALA A 52 -6.49 0.71 11.51
CA ALA A 52 -7.83 1.20 11.84
C ALA A 52 -8.74 1.39 10.61
N ILE A 53 -8.17 1.58 9.42
CA ILE A 53 -8.89 1.79 8.16
C ILE A 53 -8.62 0.68 7.13
N SER A 54 -7.88 -0.37 7.49
CA SER A 54 -7.47 -1.43 6.57
C SER A 54 -8.66 -2.14 5.91
N SER A 55 -9.75 -2.34 6.64
CA SER A 55 -10.94 -3.06 6.16
C SER A 55 -11.71 -2.28 5.09
N THR A 56 -11.63 -0.95 5.09
CA THR A 56 -12.36 -0.09 4.14
C THR A 56 -11.46 0.51 3.06
N CYS A 57 -10.13 0.40 3.22
CA CYS A 57 -9.16 0.89 2.24
C CYS A 57 -8.88 -0.11 1.12
N VAL A 58 -8.56 0.45 -0.05
CA VAL A 58 -8.06 -0.26 -1.23
C VAL A 58 -6.64 0.23 -1.53
N LEU A 59 -5.77 -0.63 -2.03
CA LEU A 59 -4.47 -0.23 -2.54
C LEU A 59 -4.52 -0.06 -4.06
N ALA A 60 -3.90 1.01 -4.55
CA ALA A 60 -3.65 1.20 -5.98
C ALA A 60 -2.14 1.13 -6.25
N ILE A 61 -1.76 0.38 -7.27
CA ILE A 61 -0.37 0.16 -7.68
C ILE A 61 -0.16 0.81 -9.04
N ASP A 62 0.81 1.74 -9.13
CA ASP A 62 1.11 2.49 -10.36
C ASP A 62 -0.16 3.04 -11.04
N HIS A 63 -1.00 3.71 -10.24
CA HIS A 63 -2.29 4.32 -10.61
C HIS A 63 -3.42 3.34 -10.99
N LYS A 64 -3.27 2.03 -10.74
CA LYS A 64 -4.31 1.02 -10.99
C LYS A 64 -4.78 0.39 -9.69
N TYR A 65 -6.09 0.31 -9.49
CA TYR A 65 -6.65 -0.47 -8.39
C TYR A 65 -6.28 -1.93 -8.56
N ALA A 66 -5.69 -2.51 -7.52
CA ALA A 66 -5.37 -3.93 -7.51
C ALA A 66 -6.50 -4.72 -6.82
N ASN A 67 -6.87 -5.87 -7.38
CA ASN A 67 -7.90 -6.73 -6.82
C ASN A 67 -7.30 -7.76 -5.85
N ASN A 68 -8.12 -8.21 -4.90
CA ASN A 68 -7.71 -9.10 -3.81
C ASN A 68 -7.11 -10.46 -4.23
N LYS A 69 -7.27 -10.87 -5.50
CA LYS A 69 -6.77 -12.16 -6.01
C LYS A 69 -5.62 -12.01 -7.00
N GLU A 70 -5.12 -10.79 -7.21
CA GLU A 70 -4.05 -10.55 -8.16
C GLU A 70 -2.66 -10.66 -7.51
N ILE A 71 -1.70 -11.13 -8.31
CA ILE A 71 -0.29 -11.05 -7.97
C ILE A 71 0.22 -9.68 -8.42
N VAL A 72 0.70 -8.90 -7.46
CA VAL A 72 1.27 -7.58 -7.68
C VAL A 72 2.75 -7.73 -8.02
N ASN A 73 3.17 -7.08 -9.10
CA ASN A 73 4.57 -6.98 -9.51
C ASN A 73 5.03 -5.55 -9.25
N LEU A 74 5.87 -5.37 -8.23
CA LEU A 74 6.45 -4.10 -7.83
C LEU A 74 7.84 -3.93 -8.46
N TYR A 75 8.16 -2.72 -8.89
CA TYR A 75 9.47 -2.36 -9.39
C TYR A 75 10.08 -1.28 -8.51
N GLN A 76 11.37 -1.00 -8.71
CA GLN A 76 11.99 0.16 -8.10
C GLN A 76 11.19 1.42 -8.43
N ARG A 77 10.83 2.19 -7.39
CA ARG A 77 10.01 3.41 -7.49
C ARG A 77 8.56 3.19 -7.89
N SER A 78 8.04 1.95 -7.88
CA SER A 78 6.60 1.73 -8.00
C SER A 78 5.85 2.52 -6.92
N GLU A 79 4.68 3.02 -7.26
CA GLU A 79 3.84 3.80 -6.36
C GLU A 79 2.68 2.95 -5.82
N VAL A 80 2.60 2.82 -4.50
CA VAL A 80 1.55 2.10 -3.77
C VAL A 80 0.70 3.13 -3.02
N ALA A 81 -0.46 3.48 -3.57
CA ALA A 81 -1.37 4.42 -2.95
C ALA A 81 -2.36 3.72 -2.01
N VAL A 82 -2.47 4.25 -0.79
CA VAL A 82 -3.49 3.86 0.18
C VAL A 82 -4.73 4.72 -0.05
N ILE A 83 -5.77 4.11 -0.62
CA ILE A 83 -7.02 4.77 -1.00
C ILE A 83 -8.11 4.43 0.03
N PRO A 84 -8.42 5.33 0.99
CA PRO A 84 -9.60 5.19 1.84
C PRO A 84 -10.90 5.25 1.02
N PRO A 85 -12.03 4.76 1.57
CA PRO A 85 -13.31 4.86 0.88
C PRO A 85 -13.59 6.33 0.54
N LEU A 86 -13.99 6.58 -0.71
CA LEU A 86 -14.31 7.91 -1.17
C LEU A 86 -15.41 8.47 -0.25
N SER A 87 -15.04 9.41 0.60
CA SER A 87 -16.00 10.26 1.29
C SER A 87 -16.45 11.26 0.23
N GLY A 88 -17.44 10.85 -0.57
CA GLY A 88 -18.04 11.71 -1.60
C GLY A 88 -18.48 13.02 -0.96
N GLY A 89 -17.87 14.11 -1.40
CA GLY A 89 -18.38 15.45 -1.19
C GLY A 89 -19.45 15.77 -2.23
#